data_AF-A0A502GSK0-F1
#
_entry.id   AF-A0A502GSK0-F1
#
_cell.length_a   1.000
_cell.length_b   1.000
_cell.length_c   1.000
_cell.angle_alpha   90.00
_cell.angle_beta   90.00
_cell.angle_gamma   90.00
#
_symmetry.space_group_name_H-M   'P 1'
#
loop_
_entity.id
_entity.type
_entity.pdbx_description
1 polymer ?
#
loop_
_entity_poly.entity_id
_entity_poly.type
_entity_poly.pdbx_seq_one_letter_code
_entity_poly.pdbx_strand_id
1 'polypeptide(L)'
;MIGTLYSWPDRYTGELVLAAIRRSVSTSGASAIASGDLTQTNFLLAINPDEALGKELLAWLSVGKRKLILFGRLPDCLLNHFGITLKALPEPTDHWARSSAAKSGQYAESRASIRYLSSAPLLESQDWHRALERFDFTDEWNNLGFGAVRAEGSIWSIAAGLRAPDSAEVANIQLDGQVLATYCALFDERETSVLWVNREVGLIDSFEWRLIETFISNWRYETLPCQPVLSEIPFGHDAAITMRLDCDEDIASAKPLWQTYCEAGVPLSLALHTNNLPNENHAEFLQTFIAAGGAILSHTATHAPNWGGSYEAAHWEGVESRDKIEKVTGIRVNYAVSPFHQSPDYALAALCDAGYLGCIGGIIRNDPEFLIARGGELAHLPRGFVGHSQQSMMHGDCMLANGDPLAIFKQSFDRASETRTLFGYLDHPFSNRYQYGWSDEESRAAAHKDFITYIREKSAQPLFLDECQALDFLRSRAAIQFSREGNTWIASVPQTSNGLRFAAEFCGSLYEITDGVVLV
;
A
#
# COMPACT_ATOMS: atom_id res chain seq x y z
N MET A 1 19.13 -0.66 12.80
CA MET A 1 18.92 0.05 11.54
C MET A 1 19.26 -0.90 10.40
N ILE A 2 18.35 -1.03 9.44
CA ILE A 2 18.51 -1.81 8.21
C ILE A 2 19.29 -0.96 7.22
N GLY A 3 20.46 -1.43 6.79
CA GLY A 3 21.22 -0.80 5.72
C GLY A 3 20.66 -1.22 4.36
N THR A 4 20.25 -0.26 3.54
CA THR A 4 19.70 -0.50 2.20
C THR A 4 20.75 -0.20 1.14
N LEU A 5 21.02 -1.16 0.27
CA LEU A 5 22.06 -1.11 -0.76
C LEU A 5 21.44 -1.20 -2.14
N TYR A 6 21.82 -0.27 -3.00
CA TYR A 6 21.47 -0.26 -4.41
C TYR A 6 22.51 0.53 -5.19
N SER A 7 22.66 0.20 -6.46
CA SER A 7 23.58 0.88 -7.37
C SER A 7 22.97 2.19 -7.88
N TRP A 8 23.80 3.06 -8.49
CA TRP A 8 23.30 4.29 -9.13
C TRP A 8 22.27 4.04 -10.26
N PRO A 9 22.45 3.01 -11.12
CA PRO A 9 21.41 2.56 -12.04
C PRO A 9 20.07 2.21 -11.37
N ASP A 10 20.10 1.59 -10.19
CA ASP A 10 18.92 1.14 -9.46
C ASP A 10 18.36 2.20 -8.48
N ARG A 11 18.87 3.44 -8.50
CA ARG A 11 18.55 4.45 -7.46
C ARG A 11 17.06 4.76 -7.32
N TYR A 12 16.32 4.78 -8.43
CA TYR A 12 14.88 5.03 -8.41
C TYR A 12 14.14 3.91 -7.66
N THR A 13 14.38 2.66 -8.05
CA THR A 13 13.87 1.47 -7.34
C THR A 13 14.31 1.45 -5.88
N GLY A 14 15.58 1.78 -5.61
CA GLY A 14 16.15 1.83 -4.27
C GLY A 14 15.48 2.84 -3.36
N GLU A 15 15.15 4.01 -3.87
CA GLU A 15 14.46 5.06 -3.11
C GLU A 15 12.98 4.70 -2.85
N LEU A 16 12.30 4.04 -3.79
CA LEU A 16 10.96 3.47 -3.57
C LEU A 16 10.95 2.40 -2.47
N VAL A 17 11.88 1.43 -2.55
CA VAL A 17 12.00 0.35 -1.57
C VAL A 17 12.40 0.91 -0.19
N LEU A 18 13.33 1.87 -0.14
CA LEU A 18 13.72 2.52 1.11
C LEU A 18 12.53 3.26 1.74
N ALA A 19 11.71 3.96 0.96
CA ALA A 19 10.50 4.60 1.45
C ALA A 19 9.53 3.55 2.03
N ALA A 20 9.28 2.45 1.34
CA ALA A 20 8.41 1.37 1.82
C ALA A 20 8.92 0.75 3.15
N ILE A 21 10.21 0.44 3.25
CA ILE A 21 10.80 -0.05 4.52
C ILE A 21 10.61 0.96 5.64
N ARG A 22 10.84 2.25 5.38
CA ARG A 22 10.68 3.31 6.40
C ARG A 22 9.24 3.48 6.87
N ARG A 23 8.24 3.15 6.05
CA ARG A 23 6.83 3.12 6.50
C ARG A 23 6.56 1.99 7.49
N SER A 24 7.36 0.91 7.45
CA SER A 24 7.31 -0.18 8.42
C SER A 24 8.19 0.09 9.65
N VAL A 25 9.47 0.45 9.50
CA VAL A 25 10.43 0.53 10.63
C VAL A 25 10.78 1.94 11.08
N SER A 26 10.07 2.97 10.59
CA SER A 26 10.40 4.39 10.69
C SER A 26 11.66 4.83 9.94
N THR A 27 11.85 6.16 9.83
CA THR A 27 13.03 6.75 9.19
C THR A 27 14.36 6.47 9.90
N SER A 28 14.33 6.22 11.22
CA SER A 28 15.52 5.83 12.00
C SER A 28 15.82 4.33 11.91
N GLY A 29 14.83 3.52 11.54
CA GLY A 29 14.98 2.07 11.36
C GLY A 29 15.69 1.68 10.07
N ALA A 30 15.75 2.54 9.04
CA ALA A 30 16.39 2.21 7.76
C ALA A 30 17.04 3.42 7.06
N SER A 31 18.22 3.19 6.47
CA SER A 31 18.91 4.17 5.62
C SER A 31 19.58 3.51 4.42
N ALA A 32 19.75 4.29 3.35
CA ALA A 32 20.71 3.94 2.31
C ALA A 32 22.13 3.95 2.92
N ILE A 33 22.98 3.02 2.50
CA ILE A 33 24.39 2.94 2.90
C ILE A 33 25.27 2.68 1.68
N ALA A 34 26.57 3.00 1.79
CA ALA A 34 27.54 2.61 0.78
C ALA A 34 28.02 1.16 1.02
N SER A 35 28.55 0.51 -0.03
CA SER A 35 29.16 -0.83 0.10
C SER A 35 30.34 -0.85 1.08
N GLY A 36 31.03 0.28 1.28
CA GLY A 36 32.07 0.40 2.30
C GLY A 36 31.57 0.27 3.75
N ASP A 37 30.26 0.40 3.98
CA ASP A 37 29.66 0.46 5.32
C ASP A 37 28.95 -0.84 5.74
N LEU A 38 29.08 -1.93 4.98
CA LEU A 38 28.40 -3.21 5.25
C LEU A 38 28.59 -3.69 6.69
N THR A 39 29.78 -3.53 7.26
CA THR A 39 30.10 -4.00 8.61
C THR A 39 29.44 -3.20 9.73
N GLN A 40 28.88 -2.02 9.44
CA GLN A 40 28.25 -1.14 10.42
C GLN A 40 26.86 -1.62 10.87
N THR A 41 26.25 -2.55 10.14
CA THR A 41 24.94 -3.12 10.48
C THR A 41 24.90 -4.63 10.33
N ASN A 42 24.04 -5.28 11.10
CA ASN A 42 23.76 -6.72 11.06
C ASN A 42 22.47 -7.08 10.34
N PHE A 43 21.80 -6.10 9.75
CA PHE A 43 20.62 -6.30 8.95
C PHE A 43 20.74 -5.46 7.67
N LEU A 44 20.77 -6.13 6.52
CA LEU A 44 20.86 -5.49 5.21
C LEU A 44 19.66 -5.82 4.32
N LEU A 45 19.34 -4.88 3.43
CA LEU A 45 18.57 -5.12 2.21
C LEU A 45 19.45 -4.74 1.02
N ALA A 46 19.55 -5.61 0.01
CA ALA A 46 20.25 -5.29 -1.23
C ALA A 46 19.37 -5.55 -2.46
N ILE A 47 19.42 -4.62 -3.42
CA ILE A 47 18.66 -4.67 -4.67
C ILE A 47 19.64 -4.88 -5.82
N ASN A 48 19.36 -5.87 -6.67
CA ASN A 48 20.15 -6.16 -7.86
C ASN A 48 21.68 -6.20 -7.60
N PRO A 49 22.19 -6.92 -6.57
CA PRO A 49 23.62 -6.93 -6.32
C PRO A 49 24.39 -7.46 -7.54
N ASP A 50 25.47 -6.78 -7.90
CA ASP A 50 26.39 -7.28 -8.91
C ASP A 50 27.33 -8.35 -8.31
N GLU A 51 28.20 -8.91 -9.14
CA GLU A 51 29.12 -9.97 -8.73
C GLU A 51 30.14 -9.52 -7.67
N ALA A 52 30.48 -8.23 -7.61
CA ALA A 52 31.40 -7.70 -6.60
C ALA A 52 30.67 -7.57 -5.25
N LEU A 53 29.52 -6.90 -5.25
CA LEU A 53 28.69 -6.75 -4.06
C LEU A 53 28.19 -8.10 -3.54
N GLY A 54 27.84 -9.04 -4.42
CA GLY A 54 27.44 -10.39 -4.04
C GLY A 54 28.52 -11.11 -3.22
N LYS A 55 29.80 -10.99 -3.61
CA LYS A 55 30.93 -11.54 -2.83
C LYS A 55 31.10 -10.87 -1.49
N GLU A 56 30.95 -9.54 -1.43
CA GLU A 56 31.01 -8.78 -0.19
C GLU A 56 29.87 -9.17 0.77
N LEU A 57 28.66 -9.39 0.25
CA LEU A 57 27.51 -9.86 1.02
C LEU A 57 27.73 -11.26 1.58
N LEU A 58 28.29 -12.19 0.79
CA LEU A 58 28.65 -13.52 1.29
C LEU A 58 29.71 -13.46 2.39
N ALA A 59 30.74 -12.63 2.21
CA ALA A 59 31.75 -12.40 3.24
C ALA A 59 31.12 -11.82 4.52
N TRP A 60 30.18 -10.87 4.38
CA TRP A 60 29.44 -10.29 5.49
C TRP A 60 28.54 -11.30 6.22
N LEU A 61 27.83 -12.16 5.48
CA LEU A 61 27.01 -13.25 6.04
C LEU A 61 27.84 -14.24 6.86
N SER A 62 29.11 -14.45 6.49
CA SER A 62 30.00 -15.37 7.22
C SER A 62 30.39 -14.91 8.64
N VAL A 63 30.05 -13.67 9.03
CA VAL A 63 30.51 -13.06 10.29
C VAL A 63 29.36 -12.65 11.21
N GLY A 64 29.04 -13.55 12.14
CA GLY A 64 28.11 -13.30 13.25
C GLY A 64 26.64 -13.47 12.88
N LYS A 65 25.76 -12.89 13.70
CA LYS A 65 24.30 -13.01 13.56
C LYS A 65 23.76 -11.99 12.57
N ARG A 66 23.28 -12.42 11.40
CA ARG A 66 22.91 -11.51 10.30
C ARG A 66 21.56 -11.86 9.67
N LYS A 67 20.85 -10.82 9.21
CA LYS A 67 19.70 -10.97 8.32
C LYS A 67 19.91 -10.21 7.02
N LEU A 68 19.61 -10.84 5.90
CA LEU A 68 19.70 -10.23 4.58
C LEU A 68 18.35 -10.34 3.86
N ILE A 69 17.90 -9.24 3.27
CA ILE A 69 16.83 -9.24 2.27
C ILE A 69 17.46 -8.97 0.90
N LEU A 70 17.14 -9.79 -0.10
CA LEU A 70 17.61 -9.65 -1.48
C LEU A 70 16.42 -9.42 -2.38
N PHE A 71 16.46 -8.34 -3.18
CA PHE A 71 15.46 -8.07 -4.21
C PHE A 71 16.08 -8.11 -5.60
N GLY A 72 15.30 -8.63 -6.55
CA GLY A 72 15.62 -8.61 -7.97
C GLY A 72 16.59 -9.71 -8.40
N ARG A 73 17.48 -9.34 -9.32
CA ARG A 73 18.45 -10.24 -9.96
C ARG A 73 19.53 -10.64 -8.97
N LEU A 74 20.02 -11.87 -9.13
CA LEU A 74 21.14 -12.40 -8.37
C LEU A 74 22.34 -12.65 -9.28
N PRO A 75 23.56 -12.29 -8.85
CA PRO A 75 24.79 -12.58 -9.57
C PRO A 75 25.18 -14.05 -9.34
N ASP A 76 26.07 -14.57 -10.18
CA ASP A 76 26.47 -15.99 -10.19
C ASP A 76 26.98 -16.47 -8.82
N CYS A 77 27.73 -15.64 -8.09
CA CYS A 77 28.20 -16.02 -6.76
C CYS A 77 27.04 -16.31 -5.77
N LEU A 78 25.96 -15.54 -5.80
CA LEU A 78 24.79 -15.77 -4.94
C LEU A 78 23.95 -16.94 -5.45
N LEU A 79 23.76 -17.06 -6.78
CA LEU A 79 23.06 -18.19 -7.37
C LEU A 79 23.70 -19.52 -6.97
N ASN A 80 25.03 -19.61 -7.10
CA ASN A 80 25.79 -20.81 -6.73
C ASN A 80 25.73 -21.09 -5.22
N HIS A 81 25.86 -20.07 -4.38
CA HIS A 81 25.82 -20.23 -2.93
C HIS A 81 24.47 -20.75 -2.43
N PHE A 82 23.37 -20.22 -2.98
CA PHE A 82 22.00 -20.61 -2.60
C PHE A 82 21.44 -21.80 -3.38
N GLY A 83 22.20 -22.36 -4.32
CA GLY A 83 21.74 -23.45 -5.18
C GLY A 83 20.56 -23.06 -6.09
N ILE A 84 20.47 -21.78 -6.47
CA ILE A 84 19.42 -21.26 -7.35
C ILE A 84 19.85 -21.51 -8.81
N THR A 85 18.93 -22.05 -9.60
CA THR A 85 19.18 -22.42 -10.99
C THR A 85 18.39 -21.55 -11.96
N LEU A 86 18.96 -21.29 -13.13
CA LEU A 86 18.27 -20.60 -14.22
C LEU A 86 17.32 -21.55 -14.95
N LYS A 87 16.11 -21.06 -15.23
CA LYS A 87 15.08 -21.74 -16.02
C LYS A 87 14.51 -20.76 -17.04
N ALA A 88 14.42 -21.18 -18.29
CA ALA A 88 13.79 -20.36 -19.32
C ALA A 88 12.30 -20.14 -19.00
N LEU A 89 11.85 -18.89 -19.13
CA LEU A 89 10.43 -18.55 -19.06
C LEU A 89 9.76 -18.88 -20.41
N PRO A 90 8.50 -19.33 -20.42
CA PRO A 90 7.77 -19.51 -21.67
C PRO A 90 7.50 -18.18 -22.37
N GLU A 91 7.78 -18.11 -23.67
CA GLU A 91 7.46 -16.97 -24.54
C GLU A 91 6.25 -17.26 -25.43
N PRO A 92 5.42 -16.25 -25.77
CA PRO A 92 5.49 -14.86 -25.32
C PRO A 92 4.96 -14.70 -23.88
N THR A 93 5.63 -13.88 -23.07
CA THR A 93 5.27 -13.71 -21.64
C THR A 93 3.87 -13.14 -21.41
N ASP A 94 3.41 -12.24 -22.28
CA ASP A 94 2.09 -11.61 -22.18
C ASP A 94 0.93 -12.62 -22.14
N HIS A 95 1.07 -13.79 -22.76
CA HIS A 95 0.02 -14.80 -22.80
C HIS A 95 -0.32 -15.43 -21.43
N TRP A 96 0.57 -15.30 -20.45
CA TRP A 96 0.36 -15.86 -19.11
C TRP A 96 0.49 -14.81 -18.01
N ALA A 97 1.25 -13.74 -18.21
CA ALA A 97 1.47 -12.69 -17.22
C ALA A 97 0.39 -11.59 -17.22
N ARG A 98 -0.23 -11.33 -18.38
CA ARG A 98 -1.22 -10.25 -18.50
C ARG A 98 -2.66 -10.75 -18.40
N SER A 99 -3.54 -9.86 -17.94
CA SER A 99 -4.98 -10.06 -17.91
C SER A 99 -5.66 -9.31 -19.05
N SER A 100 -6.85 -9.77 -19.45
CA SER A 100 -7.76 -8.98 -20.30
C SER A 100 -8.51 -7.95 -19.46
N ALA A 101 -9.11 -6.94 -20.09
CA ALA A 101 -10.03 -6.05 -19.40
C ALA A 101 -11.21 -6.81 -18.75
N ALA A 102 -11.58 -6.41 -17.53
CA ALA A 102 -12.78 -6.87 -16.85
C ALA A 102 -14.04 -6.32 -17.52
N LYS A 103 -15.08 -7.14 -17.57
CA LYS A 103 -16.43 -6.74 -18.01
C LYS A 103 -17.25 -6.35 -16.78
N SER A 104 -18.22 -5.45 -16.95
CA SER A 104 -19.17 -5.11 -15.88
C SER A 104 -19.79 -6.38 -15.28
N GLY A 105 -19.80 -6.43 -13.96
CA GLY A 105 -20.23 -7.55 -13.12
C GLY A 105 -19.34 -8.80 -13.15
N GLN A 106 -18.10 -8.68 -13.63
CA GLN A 106 -17.10 -9.75 -13.68
C GLN A 106 -15.71 -9.20 -13.33
N TYR A 107 -14.77 -10.11 -13.09
CA TYR A 107 -13.35 -9.80 -12.98
C TYR A 107 -12.56 -10.56 -14.06
N ALA A 108 -11.32 -10.13 -14.30
CA ALA A 108 -10.41 -10.81 -15.20
C ALA A 108 -9.04 -10.99 -14.55
N GLU A 109 -8.44 -12.16 -14.72
CA GLU A 109 -7.13 -12.52 -14.15
C GLU A 109 -6.19 -13.05 -15.23
N SER A 110 -4.89 -12.81 -15.04
CA SER A 110 -3.84 -13.49 -15.78
C SER A 110 -3.89 -15.00 -15.56
N ARG A 111 -3.46 -15.77 -16.55
CA ARG A 111 -3.45 -17.25 -16.45
C ARG A 111 -2.45 -17.78 -15.44
N ALA A 112 -1.33 -17.10 -15.25
CA ALA A 112 -0.39 -17.43 -14.20
C ALA A 112 -0.79 -16.78 -12.87
N SER A 113 -0.44 -17.46 -11.79
CA SER A 113 -0.64 -16.98 -10.43
C SER A 113 0.54 -17.31 -9.53
N ILE A 114 0.67 -16.56 -8.45
CA ILE A 114 1.57 -16.84 -7.35
C ILE A 114 0.88 -17.81 -6.40
N ARG A 115 1.59 -18.87 -6.06
CA ARG A 115 1.19 -19.86 -5.08
C ARG A 115 2.17 -19.86 -3.91
N TYR A 116 1.62 -19.72 -2.71
CA TYR A 116 2.38 -19.80 -1.47
C TYR A 116 2.40 -21.24 -0.99
N LEU A 117 3.57 -21.70 -0.58
CA LEU A 117 3.82 -23.08 -0.20
C LEU A 117 3.64 -23.28 1.30
N SER A 118 3.76 -24.52 1.76
CA SER A 118 3.62 -24.87 3.18
C SER A 118 4.65 -24.20 4.10
N SER A 119 5.73 -23.64 3.54
CA SER A 119 6.73 -22.83 4.25
C SER A 119 6.27 -21.39 4.49
N ALA A 120 5.34 -20.87 3.68
CA ALA A 120 4.93 -19.46 3.76
C ALA A 120 4.21 -19.07 5.07
N PRO A 121 3.39 -19.94 5.70
CA PRO A 121 2.84 -19.67 7.03
C PRO A 121 3.87 -19.39 8.13
N LEU A 122 5.14 -19.81 7.94
CA LEU A 122 6.24 -19.46 8.84
C LEU A 122 6.52 -17.94 8.86
N LEU A 123 6.16 -17.24 7.79
CA LEU A 123 6.20 -15.78 7.65
C LEU A 123 4.79 -15.17 7.73
N GLU A 124 3.86 -15.85 8.40
CA GLU A 124 2.48 -15.41 8.62
C GLU A 124 1.64 -15.21 7.36
N SER A 125 2.02 -15.77 6.20
CA SER A 125 1.07 -15.84 5.09
C SER A 125 -0.05 -16.82 5.45
N GLN A 126 -1.30 -16.47 5.14
CA GLN A 126 -2.38 -17.45 5.16
C GLN A 126 -2.60 -18.06 3.78
N ASP A 127 -3.81 -18.52 3.50
CA ASP A 127 -4.21 -19.07 2.20
C ASP A 127 -4.34 -17.93 1.18
N TRP A 128 -3.19 -17.49 0.67
CA TRP A 128 -3.09 -16.44 -0.31
C TRP A 128 -3.17 -17.02 -1.71
N HIS A 129 -4.00 -16.41 -2.54
CA HIS A 129 -4.06 -16.68 -3.96
C HIS A 129 -3.99 -15.35 -4.70
N ARG A 130 -3.05 -15.22 -5.63
CA ARG A 130 -2.79 -13.97 -6.32
C ARG A 130 -2.47 -14.21 -7.80
N ALA A 131 -3.34 -13.73 -8.68
CA ALA A 131 -3.01 -13.62 -10.10
C ALA A 131 -1.86 -12.62 -10.30
N LEU A 132 -1.04 -12.81 -11.33
CA LEU A 132 0.01 -11.85 -11.67
C LEU A 132 -0.55 -10.49 -12.07
N GLU A 133 -1.68 -10.47 -12.77
CA GLU A 133 -2.43 -9.25 -13.09
C GLU A 133 -3.92 -9.53 -12.95
N ARG A 134 -4.66 -8.58 -12.39
CA ARG A 134 -6.11 -8.68 -12.17
C ARG A 134 -6.78 -7.35 -12.41
N PHE A 135 -7.98 -7.39 -12.97
CA PHE A 135 -8.86 -6.25 -13.06
C PHE A 135 -10.28 -6.59 -12.59
N ASP A 136 -10.94 -5.63 -11.95
CA ASP A 136 -12.35 -5.64 -11.53
C ASP A 136 -13.17 -4.56 -12.25
N PHE A 137 -12.50 -3.56 -12.83
CA PHE A 137 -13.10 -2.57 -13.73
C PHE A 137 -12.15 -2.30 -14.90
N THR A 138 -12.63 -2.59 -16.11
CA THR A 138 -11.89 -2.41 -17.37
C THR A 138 -10.46 -2.99 -17.28
N ASP A 139 -9.46 -2.32 -17.83
CA ASP A 139 -8.03 -2.62 -17.66
C ASP A 139 -7.36 -1.61 -16.70
N GLU A 140 -8.12 -1.11 -15.73
CA GLU A 140 -7.71 0.01 -14.88
C GLU A 140 -7.57 -0.37 -13.41
N TRP A 141 -8.54 -1.10 -12.87
CA TRP A 141 -8.75 -1.15 -11.43
C TRP A 141 -8.66 -2.57 -10.87
N ASN A 142 -8.02 -2.75 -9.71
CA ASN A 142 -7.96 -4.00 -8.97
C ASN A 142 -8.44 -3.79 -7.52
N ASN A 143 -9.66 -4.25 -7.23
CA ASN A 143 -10.31 -4.09 -5.93
C ASN A 143 -9.65 -4.92 -4.81
N LEU A 144 -8.79 -5.89 -5.15
CA LEU A 144 -8.00 -6.65 -4.18
C LEU A 144 -6.70 -5.93 -3.74
N GLY A 145 -6.40 -4.75 -4.30
CA GLY A 145 -5.39 -3.84 -3.74
C GLY A 145 -3.92 -4.23 -3.96
N PHE A 146 -3.62 -5.09 -4.93
CA PHE A 146 -2.23 -5.43 -5.29
C PHE A 146 -1.87 -4.97 -6.72
N GLY A 147 -0.60 -4.61 -6.94
CA GLY A 147 -0.04 -4.24 -8.24
C GLY A 147 0.16 -5.42 -9.19
N ALA A 148 0.59 -5.17 -10.43
CA ALA A 148 0.86 -6.22 -11.40
C ALA A 148 2.28 -6.82 -11.24
N VAL A 149 2.42 -8.13 -11.41
CA VAL A 149 3.70 -8.83 -11.55
C VAL A 149 3.88 -9.22 -13.01
N ARG A 150 4.57 -8.35 -13.75
CA ARG A 150 4.78 -8.56 -15.19
C ARG A 150 6.03 -9.39 -15.48
N ALA A 151 6.30 -9.63 -16.74
CA ALA A 151 7.52 -10.29 -17.21
C ALA A 151 8.04 -9.57 -18.48
N GLU A 152 8.15 -8.25 -18.36
CA GLU A 152 8.51 -7.32 -19.46
C GLU A 152 9.82 -6.56 -19.21
N GLY A 153 10.51 -6.86 -18.11
CA GLY A 153 11.79 -6.24 -17.75
C GLY A 153 11.69 -4.87 -17.07
N SER A 154 10.48 -4.45 -16.67
CA SER A 154 10.28 -3.30 -15.78
C SER A 154 10.65 -3.67 -14.33
N ILE A 155 10.82 -2.66 -13.48
CA ILE A 155 11.13 -2.86 -12.04
C ILE A 155 10.05 -3.66 -11.30
N TRP A 156 8.80 -3.62 -11.82
CA TRP A 156 7.62 -4.34 -11.31
C TRP A 156 7.56 -5.79 -11.79
N SER A 157 8.38 -6.15 -12.78
CA SER A 157 8.42 -7.49 -13.35
C SER A 157 9.11 -8.49 -12.44
N ILE A 158 8.87 -9.77 -12.70
CA ILE A 158 9.79 -10.82 -12.25
C ILE A 158 11.19 -10.54 -12.80
N ALA A 159 12.20 -10.70 -11.97
CA ALA A 159 13.55 -10.32 -12.35
C ALA A 159 14.20 -11.34 -13.31
N ALA A 160 13.97 -12.64 -13.09
CA ALA A 160 14.41 -13.70 -13.99
C ALA A 160 13.64 -15.01 -13.77
N GLY A 161 13.70 -15.92 -14.74
CA GLY A 161 13.26 -17.31 -14.57
C GLY A 161 14.26 -18.08 -13.69
N LEU A 162 14.10 -18.00 -12.38
CA LEU A 162 15.01 -18.62 -11.41
C LEU A 162 14.25 -19.64 -10.57
N ARG A 163 14.90 -20.75 -10.20
CA ARG A 163 14.36 -21.76 -9.29
C ARG A 163 15.29 -21.99 -8.10
N ALA A 164 14.79 -21.68 -6.91
CA ALA A 164 15.42 -22.05 -5.65
C ALA A 164 15.18 -23.55 -5.35
N PRO A 165 15.98 -24.15 -4.46
CA PRO A 165 15.70 -25.48 -3.92
C PRO A 165 14.32 -25.53 -3.25
N ASP A 166 13.61 -26.65 -3.39
CA ASP A 166 12.25 -26.82 -2.85
C ASP A 166 12.19 -26.58 -1.33
N SER A 167 13.27 -26.87 -0.60
CA SER A 167 13.36 -26.63 0.85
C SER A 167 13.42 -25.16 1.25
N ALA A 168 13.79 -24.28 0.32
CA ALA A 168 13.90 -22.83 0.55
C ALA A 168 12.73 -22.05 -0.06
N GLU A 169 11.98 -22.65 -1.00
CA GLU A 169 10.92 -21.95 -1.71
C GLU A 169 9.76 -21.59 -0.77
N VAL A 170 9.40 -20.30 -0.71
CA VAL A 170 8.26 -19.76 0.06
C VAL A 170 7.04 -19.63 -0.84
N ALA A 171 7.25 -19.09 -2.05
CA ALA A 171 6.21 -18.94 -3.05
C ALA A 171 6.78 -19.11 -4.46
N ASN A 172 5.95 -19.57 -5.38
CA ASN A 172 6.32 -19.75 -6.78
C ASN A 172 5.22 -19.32 -7.74
N ILE A 173 5.61 -19.05 -8.98
CA ILE A 173 4.70 -18.69 -10.06
C ILE A 173 4.31 -19.95 -10.79
N GLN A 174 3.01 -20.20 -10.94
CA GLN A 174 2.47 -21.37 -11.62
C GLN A 174 1.67 -20.96 -12.85
N LEU A 175 1.78 -21.77 -13.90
CA LEU A 175 0.92 -21.73 -15.09
C LEU A 175 0.39 -23.14 -15.32
N ASP A 176 -0.93 -23.32 -15.30
CA ASP A 176 -1.60 -24.61 -15.49
C ASP A 176 -1.02 -25.71 -14.56
N GLY A 177 -0.69 -25.34 -13.32
CA GLY A 177 -0.11 -26.23 -12.30
C GLY A 177 1.40 -26.49 -12.44
N GLN A 178 2.06 -25.98 -13.50
CA GLN A 178 3.50 -26.08 -13.67
C GLN A 178 4.22 -24.86 -13.10
N VAL A 179 5.28 -25.09 -12.32
CA VAL A 179 6.06 -24.00 -11.74
C VAL A 179 6.99 -23.39 -12.77
N LEU A 180 6.81 -22.09 -13.05
CA LEU A 180 7.62 -21.30 -13.97
C LEU A 180 8.90 -20.80 -13.29
N ALA A 181 8.76 -20.12 -12.16
CA ALA A 181 9.85 -19.49 -11.42
C ALA A 181 9.53 -19.44 -9.93
N THR A 182 10.56 -19.37 -9.10
CA THR A 182 10.45 -19.00 -7.69
C THR A 182 10.08 -17.52 -7.60
N TYR A 183 9.10 -17.21 -6.76
CA TYR A 183 8.68 -15.84 -6.48
C TYR A 183 9.37 -15.30 -5.22
N CYS A 184 9.44 -16.12 -4.18
CA CYS A 184 10.06 -15.81 -2.90
C CYS A 184 10.74 -17.07 -2.33
N ALA A 185 11.91 -16.92 -1.72
CA ALA A 185 12.63 -18.00 -1.04
C ALA A 185 13.30 -17.53 0.25
N LEU A 186 13.43 -18.45 1.21
CA LEU A 186 14.01 -18.25 2.52
C LEU A 186 15.14 -19.26 2.74
N PHE A 187 16.35 -18.76 2.95
CA PHE A 187 17.54 -19.55 3.21
C PHE A 187 17.98 -19.33 4.65
N ASP A 188 17.91 -20.37 5.47
CA ASP A 188 18.35 -20.32 6.87
C ASP A 188 19.62 -21.12 7.09
N GLU A 189 20.57 -20.49 7.79
CA GLU A 189 21.68 -21.17 8.44
C GLU A 189 21.66 -20.90 9.94
N ARG A 190 22.62 -21.45 10.68
CA ARG A 190 22.64 -21.34 12.15
C ARG A 190 22.62 -19.89 12.64
N GLU A 191 23.45 -19.02 12.08
CA GLU A 191 23.60 -17.62 12.54
C GLU A 191 23.06 -16.61 11.51
N THR A 192 22.48 -17.07 10.39
CA THR A 192 22.01 -16.18 9.33
C THR A 192 20.66 -16.60 8.77
N SER A 193 19.93 -15.62 8.24
CA SER A 193 18.75 -15.84 7.40
C SER A 193 18.78 -14.89 6.22
N VAL A 194 18.40 -15.39 5.05
CA VAL A 194 18.30 -14.63 3.80
C VAL A 194 16.90 -14.80 3.21
N LEU A 195 16.17 -13.71 3.04
CA LEU A 195 14.90 -13.68 2.31
C LEU A 195 15.14 -13.07 0.93
N TRP A 196 14.86 -13.83 -0.13
CA TRP A 196 14.99 -13.36 -1.50
C TRP A 196 13.63 -13.27 -2.18
N VAL A 197 13.36 -12.12 -2.82
CA VAL A 197 12.19 -11.89 -3.66
C VAL A 197 12.65 -11.63 -5.09
N ASN A 198 12.08 -12.37 -6.03
CA ASN A 198 12.42 -12.33 -7.45
C ASN A 198 11.77 -11.13 -8.19
N ARG A 199 11.85 -9.93 -7.60
CA ARG A 199 11.38 -8.65 -8.14
C ARG A 199 12.26 -7.53 -7.62
N GLU A 200 12.60 -6.55 -8.45
CA GLU A 200 13.52 -5.46 -8.07
C GLU A 200 12.91 -4.56 -6.99
N VAL A 201 11.61 -4.27 -7.10
CA VAL A 201 10.83 -3.56 -6.07
C VAL A 201 10.44 -4.44 -4.88
N GLY A 202 10.79 -5.74 -4.89
CA GLY A 202 10.31 -6.69 -3.91
C GLY A 202 8.77 -6.84 -3.93
N LEU A 203 8.14 -6.61 -2.78
CA LEU A 203 6.70 -6.80 -2.54
C LEU A 203 5.99 -5.49 -2.15
N ILE A 204 6.60 -4.33 -2.46
CA ILE A 204 6.12 -3.06 -1.90
C ILE A 204 4.66 -2.78 -2.29
N ASP A 205 4.24 -3.12 -3.50
CA ASP A 205 2.93 -2.90 -4.12
C ASP A 205 1.87 -3.97 -3.81
N SER A 206 1.97 -4.68 -2.68
CA SER A 206 1.07 -5.80 -2.37
C SER A 206 0.96 -6.06 -0.87
N PHE A 207 -0.18 -6.61 -0.43
CA PHE A 207 -0.38 -7.11 0.93
C PHE A 207 0.71 -8.11 1.38
N GLU A 208 1.39 -8.75 0.42
CA GLU A 208 2.52 -9.65 0.63
C GLU A 208 3.73 -8.98 1.29
N TRP A 209 3.80 -7.64 1.32
CA TRP A 209 4.80 -6.91 2.12
C TRP A 209 4.83 -7.37 3.58
N ARG A 210 3.72 -7.91 4.09
CA ARG A 210 3.65 -8.55 5.40
C ARG A 210 4.72 -9.62 5.60
N LEU A 211 5.13 -10.36 4.57
CA LEU A 211 6.24 -11.32 4.63
C LEU A 211 7.56 -10.65 5.03
N ILE A 212 7.83 -9.47 4.47
CA ILE A 212 9.02 -8.67 4.74
C ILE A 212 8.98 -8.15 6.18
N GLU A 213 7.83 -7.64 6.61
CA GLU A 213 7.64 -7.14 7.97
C GLU A 213 7.82 -8.22 9.03
N THR A 214 7.23 -9.41 8.84
CA THR A 214 7.40 -10.55 9.74
C THR A 214 8.86 -11.03 9.76
N PHE A 215 9.54 -11.00 8.62
CA PHE A 215 10.98 -11.28 8.56
C PHE A 215 11.80 -10.27 9.38
N ILE A 216 11.41 -9.00 9.36
CA ILE A 216 12.08 -7.93 10.10
C ILE A 216 11.82 -8.01 11.60
N SER A 217 10.57 -8.16 12.02
CA SER A 217 10.16 -8.01 13.42
C SER A 217 10.28 -9.28 14.23
N ASN A 218 10.11 -10.46 13.60
CA ASN A 218 9.86 -11.70 14.32
C ASN A 218 10.77 -12.87 13.90
N TRP A 219 11.15 -12.99 12.61
CA TRP A 219 11.80 -14.22 12.13
C TRP A 219 13.05 -14.59 12.94
N ARG A 220 12.99 -15.74 13.63
CA ARG A 220 14.09 -16.26 14.47
C ARG A 220 14.63 -15.24 15.48
N TYR A 221 13.76 -14.42 16.07
CA TYR A 221 14.13 -13.32 16.98
C TYR A 221 15.00 -13.75 18.17
N GLU A 222 14.89 -15.00 18.63
CA GLU A 222 15.73 -15.53 19.72
C GLU A 222 17.22 -15.55 19.37
N THR A 223 17.55 -15.65 18.07
CA THR A 223 18.93 -15.79 17.59
C THR A 223 19.37 -14.60 16.76
N LEU A 224 18.50 -14.06 15.90
CA LEU A 224 18.84 -13.08 14.87
C LEU A 224 18.36 -11.66 15.22
N PRO A 225 18.98 -10.62 14.64
CA PRO A 225 18.50 -9.25 14.85
C PRO A 225 17.07 -9.06 14.36
N CYS A 226 16.27 -8.36 15.16
CA CYS A 226 14.94 -7.88 14.78
C CYS A 226 14.84 -6.36 14.98
N GLN A 227 13.87 -5.73 14.30
CA GLN A 227 13.52 -4.33 14.51
C GLN A 227 12.02 -4.17 14.71
N PRO A 228 11.56 -3.19 15.51
CA PRO A 228 10.15 -2.89 15.63
C PRO A 228 9.54 -2.51 14.28
N VAL A 229 8.40 -3.07 13.96
CA VAL A 229 7.58 -2.70 12.81
C VAL A 229 6.33 -1.97 13.30
N LEU A 230 6.15 -0.72 12.87
CA LEU A 230 5.00 0.12 13.17
C LEU A 230 3.72 -0.46 12.56
N SER A 231 2.71 -0.65 13.39
CA SER A 231 1.36 -1.00 12.95
C SER A 231 0.76 0.16 12.17
N GLU A 232 0.06 -0.13 11.07
CA GLU A 232 -0.80 0.85 10.40
C GLU A 232 -2.18 0.97 11.07
N ILE A 233 -2.55 -0.01 11.90
CA ILE A 233 -3.78 0.00 12.68
C ILE A 233 -3.53 0.65 14.04
N PRO A 234 -4.33 1.64 14.46
CA PRO A 234 -4.26 2.21 15.80
C PRO A 234 -4.41 1.16 16.91
N PHE A 235 -3.64 1.31 17.99
CA PHE A 235 -3.60 0.35 19.08
C PHE A 235 -4.97 0.21 19.77
N GLY A 236 -5.39 -1.05 19.97
CA GLY A 236 -6.70 -1.41 20.51
C GLY A 236 -7.73 -1.79 19.44
N HIS A 237 -7.37 -1.67 18.16
CA HIS A 237 -8.20 -2.05 17.03
C HIS A 237 -7.55 -3.17 16.22
N ASP A 238 -8.36 -3.95 15.51
CA ASP A 238 -7.93 -5.03 14.63
C ASP A 238 -8.18 -4.74 13.14
N ALA A 239 -8.88 -3.64 12.84
CA ALA A 239 -9.02 -3.08 11.50
C ALA A 239 -9.23 -1.56 11.58
N ALA A 240 -8.74 -0.84 10.57
CA ALA A 240 -9.00 0.58 10.36
C ALA A 240 -9.57 0.76 8.95
N ILE A 241 -10.70 1.46 8.85
CA ILE A 241 -11.50 1.54 7.64
C ILE A 241 -11.78 3.01 7.30
N THR A 242 -11.60 3.38 6.04
CA THR A 242 -12.05 4.66 5.49
C THR A 242 -13.03 4.46 4.35
N MET A 243 -13.96 5.41 4.22
CA MET A 243 -14.87 5.53 3.08
C MET A 243 -14.89 6.97 2.60
N ARG A 244 -14.87 7.15 1.28
CA ARG A 244 -15.06 8.46 0.66
C ARG A 244 -15.95 8.40 -0.58
N LEU A 245 -16.54 9.54 -0.90
CA LEU A 245 -17.18 9.78 -2.19
C LEU A 245 -16.35 10.77 -3.02
N ASP A 246 -16.05 10.38 -4.25
CA ASP A 246 -15.41 11.26 -5.23
C ASP A 246 -16.49 12.04 -5.98
N CYS A 247 -16.61 13.33 -5.65
CA CYS A 247 -17.70 14.19 -6.13
C CYS A 247 -17.37 14.85 -7.47
N ASP A 248 -17.23 14.04 -8.50
CA ASP A 248 -16.78 14.46 -9.84
C ASP A 248 -17.76 15.41 -10.54
N GLU A 249 -19.07 15.19 -10.38
CA GLU A 249 -20.12 15.88 -11.15
C GLU A 249 -21.18 16.58 -10.29
N ASP A 250 -21.76 15.89 -9.30
CA ASP A 250 -22.83 16.43 -8.45
C ASP A 250 -22.48 16.17 -6.98
N ILE A 251 -22.32 17.24 -6.20
CA ILE A 251 -21.93 17.13 -4.79
C ILE A 251 -23.15 16.83 -3.93
N ALA A 252 -24.31 17.42 -4.23
CA ALA A 252 -25.51 17.30 -3.39
C ALA A 252 -26.17 15.93 -3.49
N SER A 253 -25.99 15.21 -4.61
CA SER A 253 -26.46 13.84 -4.77
C SER A 253 -25.76 12.82 -3.86
N ALA A 254 -24.70 13.23 -3.14
CA ALA A 254 -24.08 12.41 -2.09
C ALA A 254 -24.98 12.26 -0.85
N LYS A 255 -25.96 13.15 -0.67
CA LYS A 255 -26.79 13.26 0.54
C LYS A 255 -27.48 11.95 0.95
N PRO A 256 -28.12 11.17 0.06
CA PRO A 256 -28.83 9.95 0.48
C PRO A 256 -27.87 8.88 1.04
N LEU A 257 -26.74 8.64 0.36
CA LEU A 257 -25.73 7.71 0.85
C LEU A 257 -25.06 8.23 2.12
N TRP A 258 -24.76 9.52 2.23
CA TRP A 258 -24.26 10.12 3.47
C TRP A 258 -25.22 9.89 4.65
N GLN A 259 -26.53 10.07 4.45
CA GLN A 259 -27.53 9.78 5.49
C GLN A 259 -27.50 8.31 5.93
N THR A 260 -27.32 7.38 4.99
CA THR A 260 -27.13 5.95 5.29
C THR A 260 -25.91 5.72 6.19
N TYR A 261 -24.79 6.40 5.95
CA TYR A 261 -23.59 6.32 6.79
C TYR A 261 -23.80 6.94 8.18
N CYS A 262 -24.52 8.06 8.27
CA CYS A 262 -24.92 8.65 9.54
C CYS A 262 -25.79 7.70 10.37
N GLU A 263 -26.79 7.05 9.76
CA GLU A 263 -27.63 6.04 10.42
C GLU A 263 -26.81 4.86 10.93
N ALA A 264 -25.79 4.46 10.17
CA ALA A 264 -24.86 3.41 10.58
C ALA A 264 -23.85 3.86 11.66
N GLY A 265 -23.72 5.16 11.93
CA GLY A 265 -22.70 5.71 12.83
C GLY A 265 -21.28 5.55 12.29
N VAL A 266 -21.12 5.68 10.97
CA VAL A 266 -19.82 5.54 10.27
C VAL A 266 -19.46 6.88 9.61
N PRO A 267 -18.26 7.42 9.83
CA PRO A 267 -17.80 8.63 9.14
C PRO A 267 -17.66 8.41 7.64
N LEU A 268 -17.85 9.49 6.87
CA LEU A 268 -17.72 9.51 5.41
C LEU A 268 -17.02 10.81 5.00
N SER A 269 -16.15 10.72 4.01
CA SER A 269 -15.42 11.88 3.47
C SER A 269 -15.90 12.24 2.07
N LEU A 270 -15.78 13.51 1.67
CA LEU A 270 -16.07 13.98 0.31
C LEU A 270 -14.80 14.55 -0.34
N ALA A 271 -14.45 14.06 -1.53
CA ALA A 271 -13.41 14.65 -2.37
C ALA A 271 -14.07 15.56 -3.42
N LEU A 272 -13.76 16.86 -3.39
CA LEU A 272 -14.52 17.86 -4.15
C LEU A 272 -13.80 18.29 -5.43
N HIS A 273 -14.43 18.05 -6.58
CA HIS A 273 -14.08 18.73 -7.82
C HIS A 273 -14.67 20.15 -7.78
N THR A 274 -13.81 21.17 -7.68
CA THR A 274 -14.26 22.49 -7.23
C THR A 274 -14.93 23.36 -8.29
N ASN A 275 -14.86 23.01 -9.58
CA ASN A 275 -15.70 23.66 -10.59
C ASN A 275 -17.19 23.36 -10.42
N ASN A 276 -17.57 22.37 -9.60
CA ASN A 276 -18.96 22.12 -9.23
C ASN A 276 -19.47 23.05 -8.11
N LEU A 277 -18.59 23.76 -7.39
CA LEU A 277 -18.98 24.60 -6.25
C LEU A 277 -19.81 25.86 -6.55
N PRO A 278 -19.85 26.46 -7.75
CA PRO A 278 -20.76 27.56 -8.09
C PRO A 278 -22.25 27.12 -8.14
N ASN A 279 -22.78 26.58 -7.04
CA ASN A 279 -24.13 26.02 -6.95
C ASN A 279 -24.65 26.10 -5.49
N GLU A 280 -25.82 26.72 -5.31
CA GLU A 280 -26.43 26.91 -3.98
C GLU A 280 -26.83 25.60 -3.31
N ASN A 281 -27.32 24.60 -4.06
CA ASN A 281 -27.68 23.29 -3.52
C ASN A 281 -26.46 22.55 -2.97
N HIS A 282 -25.32 22.66 -3.67
CA HIS A 282 -24.06 22.09 -3.20
C HIS A 282 -23.58 22.79 -1.93
N ALA A 283 -23.67 24.12 -1.87
CA ALA A 283 -23.28 24.89 -0.70
C ALA A 283 -24.13 24.56 0.54
N GLU A 284 -25.45 24.46 0.40
CA GLU A 284 -26.36 24.08 1.51
C GLU A 284 -26.06 22.68 2.05
N PHE A 285 -25.87 21.71 1.14
CA PHE A 285 -25.52 20.36 1.53
C PHE A 285 -24.16 20.32 2.25
N LEU A 286 -23.13 20.97 1.70
CA LEU A 286 -21.80 21.01 2.29
C LEU A 286 -21.81 21.63 3.68
N GLN A 287 -22.56 22.72 3.91
CA GLN A 287 -22.72 23.30 5.24
C GLN A 287 -23.31 22.30 6.24
N THR A 288 -24.32 21.55 5.82
CA THR A 288 -24.95 20.51 6.65
C THR A 288 -23.99 19.37 6.96
N PHE A 289 -23.26 18.91 5.93
CA PHE A 289 -22.27 17.84 6.04
C PHE A 289 -21.12 18.22 7.00
N ILE A 290 -20.57 19.43 6.86
CA ILE A 290 -19.51 19.95 7.73
C ILE A 290 -20.00 20.12 9.16
N ALA A 291 -21.20 20.67 9.36
CA ALA A 291 -21.78 20.85 10.69
C ALA A 291 -21.97 19.51 11.44
N ALA A 292 -22.11 18.41 10.71
CA ALA A 292 -22.17 17.06 11.26
C ALA A 292 -20.78 16.41 11.49
N GLY A 293 -19.69 17.13 11.22
CA GLY A 293 -18.31 16.64 11.37
C GLY A 293 -17.75 15.92 10.13
N GLY A 294 -18.36 16.09 8.97
CA GLY A 294 -17.88 15.48 7.72
C GLY A 294 -16.53 16.05 7.25
N ALA A 295 -15.66 15.19 6.72
CA ALA A 295 -14.34 15.56 6.21
C ALA A 295 -14.35 15.88 4.72
N ILE A 296 -13.59 16.91 4.33
CA ILE A 296 -13.49 17.40 2.95
C ILE A 296 -12.06 17.30 2.46
N LEU A 297 -11.89 16.80 1.24
CA LEU A 297 -10.64 16.74 0.50
C LEU A 297 -10.76 17.51 -0.81
N SER A 298 -9.63 17.94 -1.35
CA SER A 298 -9.56 18.43 -2.72
C SER A 298 -9.62 17.27 -3.71
N HIS A 299 -10.44 17.38 -4.75
CA HIS A 299 -10.35 16.54 -5.94
C HIS A 299 -10.01 17.38 -7.18
N THR A 300 -9.11 18.34 -6.97
CA THR A 300 -8.61 19.32 -7.96
C THR A 300 -9.63 20.35 -8.43
N ALA A 301 -9.16 21.32 -9.23
CA ALA A 301 -9.98 22.40 -9.71
C ALA A 301 -10.86 21.97 -10.87
N THR A 302 -10.29 21.23 -11.83
CA THR A 302 -10.96 20.86 -13.09
C THR A 302 -11.17 19.35 -13.28
N HIS A 303 -10.69 18.53 -12.34
CA HIS A 303 -10.66 17.07 -12.48
C HIS A 303 -9.89 16.63 -13.74
N ALA A 304 -8.78 17.31 -14.05
CA ALA A 304 -7.97 17.00 -15.22
C ALA A 304 -7.13 15.73 -15.03
N PRO A 305 -7.08 14.82 -16.02
CA PRO A 305 -6.16 13.69 -15.98
C PRO A 305 -4.72 14.16 -15.87
N ASN A 306 -3.90 13.39 -15.16
CA ASN A 306 -2.49 13.67 -14.86
C ASN A 306 -2.28 15.10 -14.33
N TRP A 307 -3.25 15.64 -13.60
CA TRP A 307 -3.20 16.99 -13.04
C TRP A 307 -2.92 18.08 -14.09
N GLY A 308 -3.43 17.88 -15.32
CA GLY A 308 -3.21 18.81 -16.43
C GLY A 308 -1.88 18.63 -17.19
N GLY A 309 -1.09 17.60 -16.86
CA GLY A 309 0.04 17.17 -17.70
C GLY A 309 1.38 17.89 -17.46
N SER A 310 1.46 18.82 -16.50
CA SER A 310 2.71 19.49 -16.11
C SER A 310 2.72 19.89 -14.63
N TYR A 311 3.91 20.23 -14.12
CA TYR A 311 4.09 20.75 -12.77
C TYR A 311 3.28 22.03 -12.53
N GLU A 312 3.36 23.00 -13.45
CA GLU A 312 2.68 24.29 -13.34
C GLU A 312 1.16 24.14 -13.33
N ALA A 313 0.64 23.24 -14.18
CA ALA A 313 -0.77 22.92 -14.22
C ALA A 313 -1.22 22.27 -12.90
N ALA A 314 -0.49 21.26 -12.42
CA ALA A 314 -0.80 20.57 -11.17
C ALA A 314 -0.76 21.51 -9.95
N HIS A 315 0.22 22.43 -9.93
CA HIS A 315 0.33 23.42 -8.86
C HIS A 315 -0.87 24.37 -8.87
N TRP A 316 -1.26 24.86 -10.04
CA TRP A 316 -2.46 25.70 -10.19
C TRP A 316 -3.73 24.95 -9.77
N GLU A 317 -3.93 23.71 -10.24
CA GLU A 317 -5.05 22.84 -9.86
C GLU A 317 -5.16 22.71 -8.33
N GLY A 318 -4.03 22.47 -7.66
CA GLY A 318 -3.97 22.32 -6.20
C GLY A 318 -4.32 23.61 -5.46
N VAL A 319 -3.73 24.75 -5.86
CA VAL A 319 -3.96 26.06 -5.22
C VAL A 319 -5.39 26.54 -5.43
N GLU A 320 -5.85 26.56 -6.68
CA GLU A 320 -7.19 27.03 -7.05
C GLU A 320 -8.28 26.20 -6.36
N SER A 321 -8.12 24.87 -6.31
CA SER A 321 -9.07 24.00 -5.64
C SER A 321 -9.17 24.31 -4.14
N ARG A 322 -8.03 24.44 -3.45
CA ARG A 322 -8.03 24.72 -2.01
C ARG A 322 -8.64 26.08 -1.70
N ASP A 323 -8.33 27.10 -2.48
CA ASP A 323 -8.85 28.45 -2.27
C ASP A 323 -10.36 28.51 -2.52
N LYS A 324 -10.88 27.79 -3.51
CA LYS A 324 -12.32 27.64 -3.75
C LYS A 324 -13.03 26.92 -2.60
N ILE A 325 -12.45 25.81 -2.10
CA ILE A 325 -13.02 25.08 -0.96
C ILE A 325 -13.05 25.97 0.27
N GLU A 326 -11.94 26.64 0.59
CA GLU A 326 -11.84 27.53 1.75
C GLU A 326 -12.85 28.68 1.67
N LYS A 327 -13.04 29.27 0.49
CA LYS A 327 -14.04 30.33 0.29
C LYS A 327 -15.48 29.88 0.56
N VAL A 328 -15.84 28.65 0.18
CA VAL A 328 -17.23 28.14 0.30
C VAL A 328 -17.48 27.55 1.69
N THR A 329 -16.48 26.90 2.28
CA THR A 329 -16.63 26.07 3.48
C THR A 329 -16.01 26.69 4.73
N GLY A 330 -15.10 27.66 4.57
CA GLY A 330 -14.22 28.14 5.64
C GLY A 330 -13.11 27.16 6.03
N ILE A 331 -13.00 26.01 5.34
CA ILE A 331 -12.02 24.96 5.63
C ILE A 331 -10.89 25.04 4.61
N ARG A 332 -9.67 25.23 5.10
CA ARG A 332 -8.46 25.04 4.30
C ARG A 332 -8.08 23.57 4.33
N VAL A 333 -8.32 22.87 3.22
CA VAL A 333 -8.04 21.43 3.14
C VAL A 333 -6.54 21.13 3.14
N ASN A 334 -6.16 20.07 3.84
CA ASN A 334 -4.77 19.60 3.96
C ASN A 334 -4.42 18.50 2.95
N TYR A 335 -5.43 17.80 2.43
CA TYR A 335 -5.26 16.56 1.66
C TYR A 335 -6.03 16.62 0.34
N ALA A 336 -5.53 15.87 -0.64
CA ALA A 336 -6.14 15.75 -1.96
C ALA A 336 -6.33 14.29 -2.38
N VAL A 337 -7.29 14.05 -3.26
CA VAL A 337 -7.48 12.80 -4.00
C VAL A 337 -7.06 13.04 -5.45
N SER A 338 -6.23 12.16 -5.98
CA SER A 338 -5.74 12.28 -7.35
C SER A 338 -6.84 12.01 -8.37
N PRO A 339 -7.09 12.91 -9.34
CA PRO A 339 -8.10 12.73 -10.36
C PRO A 339 -7.75 11.51 -11.20
N PHE A 340 -8.73 10.65 -11.47
CA PHE A 340 -8.53 9.34 -12.11
C PHE A 340 -7.44 8.47 -11.45
N HIS A 341 -7.11 8.76 -10.19
CA HIS A 341 -6.02 8.10 -9.47
C HIS A 341 -4.67 8.15 -10.19
N GLN A 342 -4.40 9.24 -10.90
CA GLN A 342 -3.13 9.51 -11.58
C GLN A 342 -2.26 10.43 -10.72
N SER A 343 -1.09 9.94 -10.33
CA SER A 343 -0.23 10.57 -9.32
C SER A 343 1.23 10.72 -9.78
N PRO A 344 1.51 11.26 -10.98
CA PRO A 344 2.88 11.37 -11.48
C PRO A 344 3.75 12.26 -10.58
N ASP A 345 5.05 11.97 -10.51
CA ASP A 345 6.02 12.64 -9.62
C ASP A 345 5.91 14.18 -9.62
N TYR A 346 5.75 14.79 -10.81
CA TYR A 346 5.65 16.25 -10.91
C TYR A 346 4.39 16.81 -10.24
N ALA A 347 3.28 16.05 -10.24
CA ALA A 347 2.03 16.48 -9.65
C ALA A 347 2.09 16.41 -8.13
N LEU A 348 2.73 15.36 -7.59
CA LEU A 348 2.97 15.23 -6.16
C LEU A 348 3.89 16.32 -5.62
N ALA A 349 4.96 16.63 -6.35
CA ALA A 349 5.83 17.75 -6.03
C ALA A 349 5.05 19.08 -6.03
N ALA A 350 4.21 19.30 -7.05
CA ALA A 350 3.39 20.49 -7.16
C ALA A 350 2.36 20.62 -6.03
N LEU A 351 1.74 19.52 -5.59
CA LEU A 351 0.85 19.50 -4.43
C LEU A 351 1.58 19.83 -3.13
N CYS A 352 2.75 19.24 -2.94
CA CYS A 352 3.60 19.53 -1.78
C CYS A 352 3.96 21.02 -1.71
N ASP A 353 4.39 21.60 -2.84
CA ASP A 353 4.75 23.01 -2.94
C ASP A 353 3.53 23.94 -2.86
N ALA A 354 2.37 23.48 -3.32
CA ALA A 354 1.11 24.13 -3.04
C ALA A 354 0.78 24.09 -1.54
N GLY A 355 1.42 23.25 -0.72
CA GLY A 355 1.24 23.20 0.73
C GLY A 355 0.22 22.17 1.21
N TYR A 356 -0.08 21.17 0.39
CA TYR A 356 -0.80 19.97 0.87
C TYR A 356 0.13 19.12 1.74
N LEU A 357 -0.47 18.40 2.69
CA LEU A 357 0.22 17.50 3.61
C LEU A 357 0.24 16.04 3.12
N GLY A 358 -0.48 15.75 2.05
CA GLY A 358 -0.56 14.41 1.50
C GLY A 358 -1.63 14.25 0.43
N CYS A 359 -1.67 13.05 -0.14
CA CYS A 359 -2.69 12.70 -1.14
C CYS A 359 -3.07 11.22 -1.12
N ILE A 360 -4.25 10.93 -1.65
CA ILE A 360 -4.74 9.58 -1.93
C ILE A 360 -4.69 9.37 -3.43
N GLY A 361 -4.24 8.21 -3.88
CA GLY A 361 -4.04 7.98 -5.31
C GLY A 361 -3.58 6.57 -5.64
N GLY A 362 -3.12 6.44 -6.88
CA GLY A 362 -2.69 5.20 -7.51
C GLY A 362 -3.78 4.23 -7.84
N ILE A 363 -3.50 3.41 -8.84
CA ILE A 363 -4.18 2.18 -9.23
C ILE A 363 -3.17 1.27 -9.92
N ILE A 364 -3.49 -0.02 -10.08
CA ILE A 364 -2.67 -1.00 -10.79
C ILE A 364 -2.19 -0.51 -12.18
N ARG A 365 -2.98 0.31 -12.87
CA ARG A 365 -2.64 0.85 -14.18
C ARG A 365 -1.64 2.01 -14.17
N ASN A 366 -1.75 2.93 -13.21
CA ASN A 366 -1.13 4.26 -13.31
C ASN A 366 0.09 4.40 -12.41
N ASP A 367 -0.08 4.22 -11.10
CA ASP A 367 0.95 4.55 -10.08
C ASP A 367 1.04 3.40 -9.05
N PRO A 368 1.66 2.26 -9.42
CA PRO A 368 1.83 1.11 -8.53
C PRO A 368 2.59 1.42 -7.23
N GLU A 369 3.37 2.48 -7.18
CA GLU A 369 4.04 3.01 -5.99
C GLU A 369 3.08 3.61 -4.95
N PHE A 370 1.82 3.86 -5.29
CA PHE A 370 0.80 4.21 -4.32
C PHE A 370 0.13 2.98 -3.71
N LEU A 371 0.13 1.85 -4.42
CA LEU A 371 -0.33 0.53 -3.94
C LEU A 371 0.57 -0.03 -2.85
N ILE A 372 1.48 0.79 -2.31
CA ILE A 372 2.41 0.36 -1.28
C ILE A 372 1.59 -0.10 -0.08
N ALA A 373 1.90 -1.30 0.41
CA ALA A 373 1.18 -2.02 1.47
C ALA A 373 1.02 -1.25 2.79
N ARG A 374 1.65 -0.08 2.93
CA ARG A 374 1.55 0.81 4.07
C ARG A 374 1.42 2.25 3.57
N GLY A 375 0.42 2.96 4.07
CA GLY A 375 0.33 4.41 3.93
C GLY A 375 1.45 5.12 4.70
N GLY A 376 1.90 6.28 4.24
CA GLY A 376 2.98 7.03 4.89
C GLY A 376 3.77 7.90 3.91
N GLU A 377 4.99 8.27 4.30
CA GLU A 377 5.83 9.18 3.48
C GLU A 377 6.15 8.58 2.10
N LEU A 378 5.92 9.36 1.05
CA LEU A 378 6.22 8.98 -0.33
C LEU A 378 7.71 9.20 -0.66
N ALA A 379 8.24 8.40 -1.59
CA ALA A 379 9.61 8.57 -2.06
C ALA A 379 9.78 9.91 -2.77
N HIS A 380 11.01 10.42 -2.81
CA HIS A 380 11.39 11.65 -3.51
C HIS A 380 10.70 12.95 -3.07
N LEU A 381 9.86 12.92 -2.04
CA LEU A 381 9.16 14.09 -1.51
C LEU A 381 9.72 14.52 -0.13
N PRO A 382 9.47 15.78 0.27
CA PRO A 382 9.81 16.24 1.62
C PRO A 382 9.13 15.41 2.72
N ARG A 383 9.80 15.31 3.87
CA ARG A 383 9.24 14.65 5.06
C ARG A 383 7.90 15.25 5.46
N GLY A 384 7.00 14.40 5.92
CA GLY A 384 5.65 14.76 6.34
C GLY A 384 4.61 14.82 5.22
N PHE A 385 4.99 14.70 3.94
CA PHE A 385 4.03 14.47 2.86
C PHE A 385 3.70 12.98 2.78
N VAL A 386 2.47 12.61 3.15
CA VAL A 386 2.04 11.22 3.21
C VAL A 386 1.06 10.85 2.12
N GLY A 387 1.02 9.58 1.73
CA GLY A 387 -0.04 9.05 0.91
C GLY A 387 -0.42 7.64 1.29
N HIS A 388 -1.59 7.21 0.84
CA HIS A 388 -2.03 5.82 0.87
C HIS A 388 -2.90 5.53 -0.35
N SER A 389 -3.02 4.25 -0.71
CA SER A 389 -3.92 3.83 -1.77
C SER A 389 -5.28 3.44 -1.22
N GLN A 390 -6.33 3.82 -1.94
CA GLN A 390 -7.69 3.38 -1.69
C GLN A 390 -8.22 2.70 -2.95
N GLN A 391 -7.93 1.40 -3.04
CA GLN A 391 -8.10 0.58 -4.24
C GLN A 391 -9.44 -0.13 -4.30
N SER A 392 -10.30 -0.04 -3.30
CA SER A 392 -11.58 -0.76 -3.36
C SER A 392 -12.66 0.18 -3.91
N MET A 393 -12.87 0.18 -5.22
CA MET A 393 -13.89 0.98 -5.89
C MET A 393 -15.22 0.25 -5.91
N MET A 394 -16.13 0.67 -5.04
CA MET A 394 -17.45 0.11 -4.83
C MET A 394 -18.47 0.64 -5.83
N HIS A 395 -18.13 0.58 -7.13
CA HIS A 395 -19.08 0.86 -8.21
C HIS A 395 -20.04 -0.31 -8.40
N GLY A 396 -21.26 -0.03 -8.85
CA GLY A 396 -22.20 -1.05 -9.31
C GLY A 396 -21.64 -1.91 -10.46
N ASP A 397 -20.80 -1.34 -11.33
CA ASP A 397 -20.12 -2.09 -12.40
C ASP A 397 -19.13 -3.15 -11.88
N CYS A 398 -18.67 -3.00 -10.64
CA CYS A 398 -17.76 -3.94 -9.98
C CYS A 398 -18.52 -5.02 -9.19
N MET A 399 -19.84 -4.95 -9.09
CA MET A 399 -20.66 -5.91 -8.34
C MET A 399 -20.80 -7.21 -9.11
N LEU A 400 -20.39 -8.34 -8.52
CA LEU A 400 -20.43 -9.62 -9.23
C LEU A 400 -21.85 -9.99 -9.66
N ALA A 401 -22.03 -10.28 -10.95
CA ALA A 401 -23.32 -10.71 -11.49
C ALA A 401 -23.72 -12.13 -11.05
N ASN A 402 -22.74 -12.94 -10.60
CA ASN A 402 -22.95 -14.31 -10.14
C ASN A 402 -22.40 -14.47 -8.72
N GLY A 403 -23.15 -15.16 -7.85
CA GLY A 403 -22.75 -15.39 -6.47
C GLY A 403 -23.04 -14.20 -5.56
N ASP A 404 -22.17 -13.96 -4.58
CA ASP A 404 -22.25 -12.81 -3.69
C ASP A 404 -21.70 -11.55 -4.40
N PRO A 405 -22.52 -10.52 -4.68
CA PRO A 405 -22.10 -9.32 -5.39
C PRO A 405 -20.94 -8.60 -4.69
N LEU A 406 -20.82 -8.73 -3.37
CA LEU A 406 -19.83 -8.06 -2.54
C LEU A 406 -18.56 -8.89 -2.30
N ALA A 407 -18.43 -10.08 -2.89
CA ALA A 407 -17.36 -11.02 -2.54
C ALA A 407 -15.95 -10.42 -2.65
N ILE A 408 -15.69 -9.61 -3.69
CA ILE A 408 -14.36 -9.00 -3.90
C ILE A 408 -14.05 -7.95 -2.83
N PHE A 409 -15.03 -7.13 -2.44
CA PHE A 409 -14.86 -6.13 -1.39
C PHE A 409 -14.65 -6.77 -0.03
N LYS A 410 -15.41 -7.83 0.27
CA LYS A 410 -15.24 -8.66 1.48
C LYS A 410 -13.86 -9.30 1.53
N GLN A 411 -13.39 -9.85 0.42
CA GLN A 411 -12.05 -10.43 0.31
C GLN A 411 -10.94 -9.37 0.48
N SER A 412 -11.13 -8.17 -0.08
CA SER A 412 -10.19 -7.06 0.07
C SER A 412 -10.08 -6.61 1.53
N PHE A 413 -11.22 -6.47 2.23
CA PHE A 413 -11.24 -6.19 3.66
C PHE A 413 -10.58 -7.30 4.48
N ASP A 414 -10.91 -8.56 4.20
CA ASP A 414 -10.33 -9.71 4.90
C ASP A 414 -8.79 -9.71 4.79
N ARG A 415 -8.26 -9.41 3.60
CA ARG A 415 -6.82 -9.26 3.37
C ARG A 415 -6.24 -8.10 4.16
N ALA A 416 -6.86 -6.93 4.14
CA ALA A 416 -6.38 -5.77 4.87
C ALA A 416 -6.38 -5.99 6.40
N SER A 417 -7.43 -6.63 6.93
CA SER A 417 -7.50 -7.01 8.36
C SER A 417 -6.41 -8.02 8.72
N GLU A 418 -6.25 -9.07 7.90
CA GLU A 418 -5.22 -10.08 8.08
C GLU A 418 -3.80 -9.49 8.10
N THR A 419 -3.51 -8.59 7.18
CA THR A 419 -2.17 -7.99 7.05
C THR A 419 -2.01 -6.70 7.84
N ARG A 420 -3.01 -6.32 8.66
CA ARG A 420 -3.01 -5.11 9.50
C ARG A 420 -2.72 -3.83 8.70
N THR A 421 -3.43 -3.68 7.61
CA THR A 421 -3.32 -2.57 6.65
C THR A 421 -4.54 -1.67 6.75
N LEU A 422 -4.37 -0.37 6.57
CA LEU A 422 -5.50 0.55 6.44
C LEU A 422 -6.35 0.13 5.23
N PHE A 423 -7.65 -0.10 5.44
CA PHE A 423 -8.58 -0.47 4.37
C PHE A 423 -9.41 0.73 3.94
N GLY A 424 -9.20 1.22 2.72
CA GLY A 424 -10.03 2.24 2.13
C GLY A 424 -10.88 1.70 0.99
N TYR A 425 -12.13 2.14 0.88
CA TYR A 425 -12.98 1.94 -0.30
C TYR A 425 -13.72 3.21 -0.69
N LEU A 426 -14.06 3.38 -1.96
CA LEU A 426 -14.66 4.61 -2.49
C LEU A 426 -15.88 4.30 -3.36
N ASP A 427 -16.75 5.29 -3.52
CA ASP A 427 -17.80 5.31 -4.55
C ASP A 427 -18.00 6.77 -5.03
N HIS A 428 -18.98 7.04 -5.89
CA HIS A 428 -19.21 8.36 -6.47
C HIS A 428 -20.68 8.76 -6.33
N PRO A 429 -21.01 10.03 -6.04
CA PRO A 429 -22.39 10.51 -6.10
C PRO A 429 -22.97 10.36 -7.50
N PHE A 430 -24.27 10.10 -7.60
CA PHE A 430 -24.93 9.97 -8.91
C PHE A 430 -24.94 11.30 -9.65
N SER A 431 -24.87 11.22 -10.98
CA SER A 431 -25.13 12.36 -11.85
C SER A 431 -26.21 12.04 -12.87
N ASN A 432 -26.66 13.06 -13.59
CA ASN A 432 -27.58 12.88 -14.71
C ASN A 432 -26.99 12.00 -15.84
N ARG A 433 -25.65 11.93 -15.92
CA ARG A 433 -24.93 11.20 -16.96
C ARG A 433 -24.67 9.76 -16.56
N TYR A 434 -24.32 9.52 -15.29
CA TYR A 434 -23.79 8.24 -14.87
C TYR A 434 -24.13 7.92 -13.41
N GLN A 435 -24.52 6.67 -13.18
CA GLN A 435 -24.81 6.10 -11.85
C GLN A 435 -23.77 5.04 -11.46
N TYR A 436 -22.61 5.03 -12.13
CA TYR A 436 -21.48 4.15 -11.77
C TYR A 436 -21.86 2.66 -11.70
N GLY A 437 -22.72 2.23 -12.63
CA GLY A 437 -23.21 0.85 -12.75
C GLY A 437 -24.29 0.45 -11.74
N TRP A 438 -24.69 1.34 -10.82
CA TRP A 438 -25.81 1.10 -9.92
C TRP A 438 -27.15 1.18 -10.66
N SER A 439 -28.14 0.38 -10.26
CA SER A 439 -29.49 0.46 -10.83
C SER A 439 -30.29 1.63 -10.27
N ASP A 440 -30.08 1.94 -9.00
CA ASP A 440 -30.77 2.97 -8.23
C ASP A 440 -30.08 3.21 -6.87
N GLU A 441 -30.49 4.27 -6.17
CA GLU A 441 -29.91 4.66 -4.88
C GLU A 441 -30.19 3.65 -3.76
N GLU A 442 -31.34 2.96 -3.81
CA GLU A 442 -31.76 2.01 -2.78
C GLU A 442 -30.84 0.78 -2.79
N SER A 443 -30.56 0.23 -3.96
CA SER A 443 -29.64 -0.88 -4.18
C SER A 443 -28.22 -0.53 -3.74
N ARG A 444 -27.75 0.69 -4.07
CA ARG A 444 -26.46 1.20 -3.62
C ARG A 444 -26.40 1.28 -2.09
N ALA A 445 -27.36 1.96 -1.47
CA ALA A 445 -27.39 2.11 -0.02
C ALA A 445 -27.46 0.75 0.70
N ALA A 446 -28.23 -0.20 0.17
CA ALA A 446 -28.31 -1.57 0.70
C ALA A 446 -26.94 -2.28 0.65
N ALA A 447 -26.26 -2.25 -0.50
CA ALA A 447 -24.93 -2.86 -0.64
C ALA A 447 -23.90 -2.28 0.33
N HIS A 448 -23.89 -0.96 0.52
CA HIS A 448 -23.01 -0.30 1.50
C HIS A 448 -23.36 -0.70 2.95
N LYS A 449 -24.66 -0.78 3.30
CA LYS A 449 -25.11 -1.25 4.63
C LYS A 449 -24.69 -2.70 4.89
N ASP A 450 -24.84 -3.57 3.90
CA ASP A 450 -24.44 -4.98 3.97
C ASP A 450 -22.92 -5.11 4.15
N PHE A 451 -22.13 -4.27 3.47
CA PHE A 451 -20.68 -4.31 3.62
C PHE A 451 -20.20 -3.78 4.98
N ILE A 452 -20.79 -2.69 5.49
CA ILE A 452 -20.53 -2.20 6.85
C ILE A 452 -20.87 -3.28 7.89
N THR A 453 -21.98 -4.00 7.69
CA THR A 453 -22.41 -5.10 8.56
C THR A 453 -21.38 -6.22 8.54
N TYR A 454 -20.94 -6.65 7.35
CA TYR A 454 -19.88 -7.64 7.21
C TYR A 454 -18.59 -7.25 7.95
N ILE A 455 -18.13 -6.00 7.79
CA ILE A 455 -16.93 -5.50 8.50
C ILE A 455 -17.09 -5.63 10.02
N ARG A 456 -18.25 -5.27 10.57
CA ARG A 456 -18.55 -5.35 12.02
C ARG A 456 -18.68 -6.78 12.53
N GLU A 457 -19.10 -7.71 11.68
CA GLU A 457 -19.18 -9.13 12.03
C GLU A 457 -17.80 -9.80 11.99
N LYS A 458 -16.93 -9.35 11.06
CA LYS A 458 -15.62 -9.95 10.81
C LYS A 458 -14.52 -9.41 11.74
N SER A 459 -14.58 -8.15 12.11
CA SER A 459 -13.60 -7.49 13.00
C SER A 459 -14.20 -7.28 14.39
N ALA A 460 -13.43 -7.61 15.42
CA ALA A 460 -13.85 -7.51 16.81
C ALA A 460 -13.84 -6.07 17.33
N GLN A 461 -12.96 -5.23 16.81
CA GLN A 461 -12.81 -3.82 17.19
C GLN A 461 -12.56 -2.93 15.96
N PRO A 462 -13.49 -2.85 15.00
CA PRO A 462 -13.29 -2.07 13.78
C PRO A 462 -13.27 -0.59 14.11
N LEU A 463 -12.27 0.12 13.59
CA LEU A 463 -12.18 1.58 13.67
C LEU A 463 -12.55 2.19 12.33
N PHE A 464 -13.69 2.87 12.27
CA PHE A 464 -14.06 3.66 11.10
C PHE A 464 -13.55 5.10 11.28
N LEU A 465 -12.83 5.59 10.28
CA LEU A 465 -12.22 6.92 10.25
C LEU A 465 -12.70 7.69 9.02
N ASP A 466 -12.76 9.01 9.13
CA ASP A 466 -12.70 9.84 7.93
C ASP A 466 -11.26 9.89 7.38
N GLU A 467 -11.10 10.30 6.12
CA GLU A 467 -9.80 10.31 5.43
C GLU A 467 -8.81 11.30 6.06
N CYS A 468 -9.28 12.42 6.61
CA CYS A 468 -8.41 13.38 7.27
C CYS A 468 -7.81 12.78 8.54
N GLN A 469 -8.63 12.09 9.35
CA GLN A 469 -8.17 11.38 10.55
C GLN A 469 -7.15 10.28 10.21
N ALA A 470 -7.39 9.52 9.14
CA ALA A 470 -6.49 8.46 8.70
C ALA A 470 -5.14 9.03 8.22
N LEU A 471 -5.15 10.05 7.36
CA LEU A 471 -3.93 10.70 6.87
C LEU A 471 -3.16 11.42 7.98
N ASP A 472 -3.85 12.08 8.91
CA ASP A 472 -3.23 12.67 10.10
C ASP A 472 -2.55 11.61 10.96
N PHE A 473 -3.21 10.45 11.18
CA PHE A 473 -2.61 9.33 11.88
C PHE A 473 -1.36 8.79 11.16
N LEU A 474 -1.42 8.57 9.84
CA LEU A 474 -0.29 8.11 9.05
C LEU A 474 0.89 9.09 9.08
N ARG A 475 0.60 10.40 9.06
CA ARG A 475 1.61 11.46 9.19
C ARG A 475 2.26 11.46 10.57
N SER A 476 1.49 11.37 11.65
CA SER A 476 2.04 11.23 13.00
C SER A 476 2.82 9.93 13.17
N ARG A 477 2.34 8.83 12.59
CA ARG A 477 3.04 7.53 12.57
C ARG A 477 4.41 7.65 11.89
N ALA A 478 4.49 8.32 10.74
CA ALA A 478 5.74 8.51 10.00
C ALA A 478 6.78 9.36 10.76
N ALA A 479 6.34 10.17 11.74
CA ALA A 479 7.23 10.95 12.58
C ALA A 479 7.84 10.16 13.75
N ILE A 480 7.30 8.99 14.11
CA ILE A 480 7.84 8.11 15.16
C ILE A 480 9.28 7.75 14.84
N GLN A 481 10.13 7.70 15.87
CA GLN A 481 11.52 7.24 15.76
C GLN A 481 11.80 6.14 16.78
N PHE A 482 12.71 5.24 16.44
CA PHE A 482 13.28 4.28 17.37
C PHE A 482 14.79 4.50 17.51
N SER A 483 15.26 4.68 18.73
CA SER A 483 16.68 4.61 19.06
C SER A 483 16.99 3.25 19.69
N ARG A 484 18.23 2.79 19.53
CA ARG A 484 18.70 1.51 20.07
C ARG A 484 19.69 1.75 21.19
N GLU A 485 19.47 1.12 22.33
CA GLU A 485 20.38 1.12 23.48
C GLU A 485 20.72 -0.33 23.86
N GLY A 486 21.86 -0.82 23.36
CA GLY A 486 22.23 -2.24 23.51
C GLY A 486 21.25 -3.16 22.78
N ASN A 487 20.45 -3.92 23.53
CA ASN A 487 19.45 -4.85 22.99
C ASN A 487 18.01 -4.31 23.04
N THR A 488 17.79 -3.13 23.60
CA THR A 488 16.46 -2.53 23.71
C THR A 488 16.24 -1.47 22.65
N TRP A 489 14.97 -1.21 22.36
CA TRP A 489 14.52 -0.12 21.51
C TRP A 489 13.71 0.87 22.32
N ILE A 490 13.99 2.17 22.15
CA ILE A 490 13.27 3.25 22.80
C ILE A 490 12.50 4.02 21.73
N ALA A 491 11.18 4.11 21.89
CA ALA A 491 10.35 4.87 20.96
C ALA A 491 10.32 6.36 21.33
N SER A 492 10.45 7.24 20.33
CA SER A 492 10.04 8.63 20.43
C SER A 492 8.78 8.83 19.60
N VAL A 493 7.70 9.25 20.26
CA VAL A 493 6.35 9.26 19.70
C VAL A 493 5.81 10.69 19.75
N PRO A 494 5.34 11.27 18.62
CA PRO A 494 4.80 12.62 18.61
C PRO A 494 3.46 12.68 19.35
N GLN A 495 3.12 13.86 19.87
CA GLN A 495 1.77 14.11 20.37
C GLN A 495 0.77 14.13 19.20
N THR A 496 -0.34 13.40 19.35
CA THR A 496 -1.43 13.32 18.36
C THR A 496 -2.63 14.14 18.81
N SER A 497 -3.28 14.81 17.85
CA SER A 497 -4.51 15.59 18.09
C SER A 497 -5.78 14.72 18.16
N ASN A 498 -5.80 13.55 17.53
CA ASN A 498 -6.99 12.71 17.36
C ASN A 498 -7.15 11.62 18.45
N GLY A 499 -6.22 11.53 19.42
CA GLY A 499 -6.27 10.53 20.49
C GLY A 499 -6.01 9.08 20.06
N LEU A 500 -5.68 8.84 18.80
CA LEU A 500 -5.31 7.51 18.31
C LEU A 500 -3.94 7.12 18.86
N ARG A 501 -3.83 5.87 19.30
CA ARG A 501 -2.63 5.33 19.95
C ARG A 501 -1.85 4.48 18.95
N PHE A 502 -0.53 4.44 19.08
CA PHE A 502 0.33 3.72 18.15
C PHE A 502 0.69 2.34 18.69
N ALA A 503 1.01 1.44 17.76
CA ALA A 503 1.52 0.13 18.10
C ALA A 503 2.75 -0.24 17.27
N ALA A 504 3.60 -1.10 17.81
CA ALA A 504 4.68 -1.74 17.08
C ALA A 504 4.70 -3.24 17.36
N GLU A 505 4.96 -4.01 16.31
CA GLU A 505 5.25 -5.42 16.40
C GLU A 505 6.74 -5.65 16.58
N PHE A 506 7.09 -6.46 17.56
CA PHE A 506 8.47 -6.80 17.86
C PHE A 506 8.52 -8.19 18.51
N CYS A 507 9.39 -9.06 18.00
CA CYS A 507 9.64 -10.40 18.56
C CYS A 507 8.35 -11.21 18.81
N GLY A 508 7.41 -11.18 17.86
CA GLY A 508 6.16 -11.95 17.90
C GLY A 508 5.05 -11.35 18.77
N SER A 509 5.25 -10.16 19.33
CA SER A 509 4.26 -9.46 20.16
C SER A 509 3.90 -8.09 19.59
N LEU A 510 2.66 -7.66 19.82
CA LEU A 510 2.19 -6.30 19.52
C LEU A 510 2.22 -5.45 20.79
N TYR A 511 2.94 -4.35 20.77
CA TYR A 511 3.08 -3.43 21.89
C TYR A 511 2.37 -2.12 21.59
N GLU A 512 1.67 -1.57 22.58
CA GLU A 512 1.35 -0.14 22.58
C GLU A 512 2.65 0.65 22.70
N ILE A 513 2.82 1.69 21.89
CA ILE A 513 4.00 2.56 21.98
C ILE A 513 3.60 3.99 22.36
N THR A 514 4.29 4.48 23.39
CA THR A 514 4.24 5.87 23.87
C THR A 514 5.66 6.43 23.89
N ASP A 515 5.79 7.75 24.00
CA ASP A 515 7.10 8.38 24.08
C ASP A 515 7.90 7.83 25.28
N GLY A 516 9.14 7.41 25.04
CA GLY A 516 10.03 6.80 26.02
C GLY A 516 9.75 5.32 26.35
N VAL A 517 8.77 4.67 25.70
CA VAL A 517 8.55 3.23 25.93
C VAL A 517 9.76 2.42 25.51
N VAL A 518 10.06 1.36 26.27
CA VAL A 518 11.18 0.45 25.99
C VAL A 518 10.64 -0.89 25.52
N LEU A 519 11.06 -1.33 24.33
CA LEU A 519 10.81 -2.67 23.79
C LEU A 519 12.05 -3.53 24.04
N VAL A 520 11.83 -4.73 24.59
CA VAL A 520 12.89 -5.67 25.03
C VAL A 520 12.80 -6.96 24.25
#